data_AF-A0A3R6M9A9-F1
#
_entry.id   AF-A0A3R6M9A9-F1
#
_cell.length_a   1.000
_cell.length_b   1.000
_cell.length_c   1.000
_cell.angle_alpha   90.00
_cell.angle_beta   90.00
_cell.angle_gamma   90.00
#
_symmetry.space_group_name_H-M   'P 1'
#
loop_
_entity.id
_entity.type
_entity.pdbx_description
1 polymer ?
#
loop_
_entity_poly.entity_id
_entity_poly.type
_entity_poly.pdbx_seq_one_letter_code
_entity_poly.pdbx_strand_id
1 'polypeptide(L)' 'MNKKTVTRVLWGLIAITITASVIAYFAMKPERPWMAFYVACCGGVLVFNFLISLFLVNKNLKK' A
#
# COMPACT_ATOMS: atom_id res chain seq x y z
N MET A 1 12.19 -15.71 -9.57
CA MET A 1 10.76 -15.33 -9.40
C MET A 1 10.29 -14.66 -10.68
N ASN A 2 9.18 -15.12 -11.28
CA ASN A 2 8.69 -14.55 -12.54
C ASN A 2 8.23 -13.10 -12.31
N LYS A 3 8.71 -12.16 -13.14
CA LYS A 3 8.31 -10.74 -13.10
C LYS A 3 6.80 -10.56 -13.00
N LYS A 4 6.03 -11.33 -13.78
CA LYS A 4 4.56 -11.29 -13.75
C LYS A 4 3.98 -11.61 -12.38
N THR A 5 4.54 -12.60 -11.69
CA THR A 5 4.10 -13.00 -10.35
C THR A 5 4.41 -11.90 -9.35
N VAL A 6 5.63 -11.33 -9.39
CA VAL A 6 6.04 -10.25 -8.48
C VAL A 6 5.15 -9.02 -8.65
N THR A 7 4.95 -8.56 -9.89
CA THR A 7 4.08 -7.40 -10.17
C THR A 7 2.64 -7.64 -9.70
N ARG A 8 2.10 -8.86 -9.87
CA ARG A 8 0.74 -9.21 -9.42
C ARG A 8 0.62 -9.20 -7.90
N VAL A 9 1.63 -9.73 -7.20
CA VAL A 9 1.68 -9.71 -5.73
C VAL A 9 1.77 -8.28 -5.20
N LEU A 10 2.61 -7.42 -5.80
CA LEU A 10 2.72 -6.02 -5.39
C LEU A 10 1.40 -5.26 -5.59
N TRP A 11 0.72 -5.46 -6.73
CA TRP A 11 -0.61 -4.89 -6.94
C TRP A 11 -1.63 -5.37 -5.90
N GLY A 12 -1.58 -6.65 -5.53
CA GLY A 12 -2.40 -7.21 -4.45
C GLY A 12 -2.12 -6.54 -3.11
N LEU A 13 -0.85 -6.39 -2.74
CA LEU A 13 -0.45 -5.71 -1.49
C LEU A 13 -0.90 -4.25 -1.46
N ILE A 14 -0.75 -3.52 -2.57
CA ILE A 14 -1.21 -2.13 -2.68
C ILE A 14 -2.71 -2.05 -2.43
N ALA A 15 -3.50 -2.89 -3.11
CA ALA A 15 -4.96 -2.88 -2.95
C ALA A 15 -5.38 -3.17 -1.50
N ILE A 16 -4.81 -4.21 -0.87
CA ILE A 16 -5.11 -4.57 0.52
C ILE A 16 -4.73 -3.44 1.48
N THR A 17 -3.56 -2.81 1.27
CA THR A 17 -3.08 -1.74 2.15
C THR A 17 -3.97 -0.50 2.06
N ILE A 18 -4.41 -0.12 0.86
CA ILE A 18 -5.35 1.00 0.67
C ILE A 18 -6.67 0.68 1.38
N THR A 19 -7.25 -0.49 1.15
CA THR A 19 -8.50 -0.90 1.78
C THR A 19 -8.39 -0.92 3.30
N ALA A 20 -7.34 -1.53 3.85
CA ALA A 20 -7.10 -1.57 5.29
C ALA A 20 -6.94 -0.16 5.89
N SER A 21 -6.20 0.73 5.23
CA SER A 21 -5.97 2.10 5.70
C SER A 21 -7.27 2.91 5.71
N VAL A 22 -8.11 2.76 4.69
CA VAL A 22 -9.43 3.41 4.63
C VAL A 22 -10.35 2.89 5.74
N ILE A 23 -10.42 1.57 5.93
CA ILE A 23 -11.23 0.97 7.01
C ILE A 23 -10.74 1.47 8.37
N ALA A 24 -9.43 1.43 8.62
CA ALA A 24 -8.84 1.90 9.87
C ALA A 24 -9.14 3.38 10.13
N TYR A 25 -9.07 4.23 9.09
CA TYR A 25 -9.45 5.64 9.21
C TYR A 25 -10.89 5.78 9.67
N PHE A 26 -11.85 5.16 8.99
CA PHE A 26 -13.26 5.28 9.36
C PHE A 26 -13.61 4.65 10.70
N ALA A 27 -12.95 3.55 11.07
CA ALA A 27 -13.13 2.90 12.37
C ALA A 27 -12.61 3.76 13.53
N MET A 28 -11.48 4.45 13.36
CA MET A 28 -10.84 5.25 14.43
C MET A 28 -11.29 6.71 14.46
N LYS A 29 -11.74 7.27 13.32
CA LYS A 29 -12.21 8.65 13.20
C LYS A 29 -13.19 9.10 14.29
N PRO A 30 -14.23 8.33 14.67
CA PRO A 30 -15.24 8.82 15.62
C PRO A 30 -14.67 9.06 17.03
N GLU A 31 -13.70 8.27 17.47
CA GLU A 31 -13.15 8.38 18.82
C GLU A 31 -11.83 9.17 18.86
N ARG A 32 -10.97 9.02 17.84
CA ARG A 32 -9.59 9.55 17.85
C ARG A 32 -9.19 10.04 16.44
N PRO A 33 -9.65 11.22 16.01
CA PRO A 33 -9.45 11.71 14.65
C PRO A 33 -7.98 11.93 14.28
N TRP A 34 -7.15 12.39 15.22
CA TRP A 34 -5.71 12.60 15.00
C TRP A 34 -4.95 11.29 14.80
N MET A 35 -5.29 10.25 15.58
CA MET A 35 -4.73 8.91 15.40
C MET A 35 -5.20 8.29 14.08
N ALA A 36 -6.47 8.44 13.73
CA ALA A 36 -7.02 7.97 12.46
C ALA A 36 -6.27 8.59 11.27
N PHE A 37 -6.03 9.90 11.32
CA PHE A 37 -5.25 10.61 10.29
C PHE A 37 -3.79 10.14 10.24
N TYR A 38 -3.14 9.96 11.38
CA TYR A 38 -1.77 9.44 11.46
C TYR A 38 -1.66 8.04 10.82
N VAL A 39 -2.56 7.13 11.19
CA VAL A 39 -2.59 5.75 10.66
C VAL A 39 -2.88 5.74 9.16
N ALA A 40 -3.81 6.58 8.68
CA ALA A 40 -4.07 6.72 7.25
C ALA A 40 -2.82 7.22 6.48
N CYS A 41 -2.08 8.15 7.06
CA CYS A 41 -0.84 8.66 6.48
C CYS A 41 0.27 7.58 6.43
N CYS A 42 0.42 6.78 7.50
CA CYS A 42 1.32 5.62 7.51
C CYS A 42 0.98 4.61 6.40
N GLY A 43 -0.32 4.34 6.20
CA GLY A 43 -0.81 3.54 5.08
C GLY A 43 -0.41 4.11 3.71
N GLY A 44 -0.53 5.43 3.54
CA GLY A 44 -0.10 6.14 2.33
C GLY A 44 1.39 5.99 2.04
N VAL A 45 2.25 6.08 3.06
CA VAL A 45 3.71 5.87 2.91
C VAL A 45 4.02 4.44 2.47
N LEU A 46 3.33 3.44 3.03
CA LEU A 46 3.48 2.03 2.63
C LEU A 46 3.06 1.81 1.17
N VAL A 47 1.94 2.39 0.75
CA VAL A 47 1.49 2.33 -0.65
C VAL A 47 2.52 2.96 -1.59
N PHE A 48 3.09 4.11 -1.21
CA PHE A 48 4.13 4.78 -2.00
C PHE A 48 5.39 3.91 -2.12
N ASN A 49 5.80 3.25 -1.04
CA ASN A 49 6.92 2.31 -1.05
C ASN A 49 6.69 1.13 -2.02
N PHE A 50 5.48 0.56 -2.02
CA PHE A 50 5.13 -0.50 -2.95
C PHE A 50 5.07 -0.02 -4.40
N LEU A 51 4.61 1.21 -4.66
CA LEU A 51 4.64 1.80 -6.01
C LEU A 51 6.07 2.00 -6.54
N ILE A 52 6.99 2.48 -5.71
CA ILE A 52 8.42 2.58 -6.08
C ILE A 52 8.98 1.19 -6.36
N SER A 53 8.67 0.22 -5.51
CA SER A 53 9.08 -1.17 -5.70
C SER A 53 8.54 -1.74 -7.01
N LEU A 54 7.30 -1.44 -7.37
CA LEU A 54 6.67 -1.87 -8.62
C LEU A 54 7.36 -1.23 -9.84
N PHE A 55 7.71 0.05 -9.75
CA PHE A 55 8.49 0.75 -10.78
C PHE A 55 9.87 0.11 -10.97
N LEU A 56 10.59 -0.17 -9.88
CA LEU A 56 11.90 -0.83 -9.90
C LEU A 56 11.83 -2.25 -10.46
N VAL A 57 10.83 -3.04 -10.07
CA VAL A 57 10.57 -4.37 -10.63
C VAL A 57 10.29 -4.26 -12.13
N ASN A 58 9.48 -3.29 -12.56
CA ASN A 58 9.16 -3.16 -13.97
C ASN A 58 10.38 -2.74 -14.81
N LYS A 59 11.25 -1.88 -14.26
CA LYS A 59 12.45 -1.39 -14.94
C LYS A 59 13.61 -2.39 -14.95
N ASN A 60 13.86 -3.08 -13.83
CA ASN A 60 15.10 -3.83 -13.64
C ASN A 60 14.94 -5.36 -13.75
N LEU A 61 13.77 -5.93 -13.42
CA LEU A 61 13.55 -7.35 -13.67
C LEU A 61 13.25 -7.57 -15.15
N LYS A 62 14.23 -8.16 -15.85
CA LYS A 62 14.02 -8.78 -17.16
C LYS A 62 13.26 -10.10 -16.95
N LYS A 63 12.55 -10.53 -18.01
CA LYS A 63 11.54 -11.59 -17.98
C LYS A 63 12.02 -12.88 -17.31
#